data_AF-A0A369BQL2-F1
#
_entry.id   AF-A0A369BQL2-F1
#
_cell.length_a   1.000
_cell.length_b   1.000
_cell.length_c   1.000
_cell.angle_alpha   90.00
_cell.angle_beta   90.00
_cell.angle_gamma   90.00
#
_symmetry.space_group_name_H-M   'P 1'
#
loop_
_entity.id
_entity.type
_entity.pdbx_description
1 polymer ?
#
loop_
_entity_poly.entity_id
_entity_poly.type
_entity_poly.pdbx_seq_one_letter_code
_entity_poly.pdbx_strand_id
1 'polypeptide(L)'
;MTRGEIIAKWDGMAPRERDAWVAEAVFGWRKEERPNSPESEYNAWYWVNSSGNVEVPVNFFKPTRLLDDAWSVLEVFYAYIVKRNDGVNHYFAAIKTDEGAFVSQAYGEAAPEAMCLAAIIARLTEEVAA
;
A
#
# COMPACT_ATOMS: atom_id res chain seq x y z
N MET A 1 -12.94 7.29 4.85
CA MET A 1 -12.26 7.81 6.07
C MET A 1 -11.72 9.18 5.74
N THR A 2 -11.58 10.09 6.70
CA THR A 2 -10.86 11.35 6.45
C THR A 2 -9.36 11.12 6.39
N ARG A 3 -8.63 12.02 5.72
CA ARG A 3 -7.16 12.00 5.70
C ARG A 3 -6.54 11.95 7.10
N GLY A 4 -7.08 12.73 8.04
CA GLY A 4 -6.58 12.80 9.42
C GLY A 4 -6.74 11.47 10.16
N GLU A 5 -7.89 10.81 10.00
CA GLU A 5 -8.14 9.48 10.58
C GLU A 5 -7.20 8.41 9.99
N ILE A 6 -6.92 8.49 8.69
CA ILE A 6 -6.00 7.56 8.02
C ILE A 6 -4.58 7.71 8.57
N ILE A 7 -4.09 8.94 8.70
CA ILE A 7 -2.74 9.22 9.24
C ILE A 7 -2.67 8.80 10.71
N ALA A 8 -3.66 9.16 11.53
CA ALA A 8 -3.68 8.76 12.93
C ALA A 8 -3.69 7.23 13.10
N LYS A 9 -4.45 6.51 12.26
CA LYS A 9 -4.44 5.04 12.24
C LYS A 9 -3.09 4.49 11.80
N TRP A 10 -2.50 5.05 10.75
CA TRP A 10 -1.19 4.66 10.23
C TRP A 10 -0.07 4.83 11.26
N ASP A 11 -0.06 5.95 11.98
CA ASP A 11 0.95 6.27 12.99
C ASP A 11 0.87 5.33 14.20
N GLY A 12 -0.32 4.82 14.52
CA GLY A 12 -0.53 3.82 15.57
C GLY A 12 -0.19 2.38 15.18
N MET A 13 0.15 2.10 13.92
CA MET A 13 0.40 0.76 13.42
C MET A 13 1.88 0.38 13.39
N ALA A 14 2.18 -0.87 13.70
CA ALA A 14 3.47 -1.48 13.41
C ALA A 14 3.66 -1.65 11.88
N PRO A 15 4.90 -1.73 11.37
CA PRO A 15 5.16 -1.87 9.94
C PRO A 15 4.43 -3.03 9.26
N ARG A 16 4.25 -4.16 9.95
CA ARG A 16 3.50 -5.30 9.42
C ARG A 16 1.99 -5.08 9.32
N GLU A 17 1.43 -4.29 10.24
CA GLU A 17 0.02 -3.91 10.18
C GLU A 17 -0.22 -2.92 9.05
N ARG A 18 0.74 -2.02 8.81
CA ARG A 18 0.75 -1.13 7.63
C ARG A 18 0.83 -1.94 6.33
N ASP A 19 1.76 -2.88 6.23
CA ASP A 19 1.92 -3.77 5.06
C ASP A 19 0.59 -4.50 4.74
N ALA A 20 -0.10 -5.02 5.77
CA ALA A 20 -1.40 -5.68 5.61
C ALA A 20 -2.50 -4.71 5.18
N TRP A 21 -2.56 -3.52 5.77
CA TRP A 21 -3.55 -2.53 5.40
C TRP A 21 -3.36 -2.02 3.96
N VAL A 22 -2.12 -1.92 3.48
CA VAL A 22 -1.82 -1.63 2.07
C VAL A 22 -2.37 -2.72 1.16
N ALA A 23 -2.11 -4.00 1.47
CA ALA A 23 -2.61 -5.13 0.68
C ALA A 23 -4.15 -5.09 0.55
N GLU A 24 -4.84 -4.84 1.65
CA GLU A 24 -6.30 -4.79 1.70
C GLU A 24 -6.86 -3.54 1.01
N ALA A 25 -6.38 -2.35 1.36
CA ALA A 25 -6.97 -1.08 0.90
C ALA A 25 -6.57 -0.71 -0.53
N VAL A 26 -5.35 -1.05 -0.96
CA VAL A 26 -4.85 -0.64 -2.28
C VAL A 26 -5.15 -1.67 -3.35
N PHE A 27 -5.00 -2.96 -3.03
CA PHE A 27 -5.18 -4.04 -4.01
C PHE A 27 -6.51 -4.80 -3.85
N GLY A 28 -7.23 -4.59 -2.74
CA GLY A 28 -8.41 -5.41 -2.43
C GLY A 28 -8.07 -6.88 -2.15
N TRP A 29 -6.83 -7.16 -1.75
CA TRP A 29 -6.42 -8.51 -1.41
C TRP A 29 -6.99 -8.92 -0.06
N ARG A 30 -7.31 -10.20 0.07
CA ARG A 30 -7.70 -10.81 1.34
C ARG A 30 -6.67 -11.82 1.79
N LYS A 31 -6.55 -11.97 3.10
CA LYS A 31 -5.66 -12.95 3.71
C LYS A 31 -6.37 -14.29 3.83
N GLU A 32 -5.81 -15.34 3.23
CA GLU A 32 -6.34 -16.71 3.31
C GLU A 32 -5.24 -17.71 3.69
N GLU A 33 -5.62 -18.71 4.46
CA GLU A 33 -4.77 -19.86 4.74
C GLU A 33 -4.95 -20.90 3.63
N ARG A 34 -3.84 -21.30 2.99
CA ARG A 34 -3.84 -22.27 1.89
C ARG A 34 -2.68 -23.25 2.01
N PRO A 35 -2.78 -24.47 1.45
CA PRO A 35 -1.66 -25.40 1.37
C PRO A 35 -0.48 -24.81 0.61
N ASN A 36 0.75 -25.07 1.07
CA ASN A 36 1.98 -24.58 0.40
C ASN A 36 2.21 -25.22 -0.98
N SER A 37 1.67 -26.41 -1.19
CA SER A 37 1.63 -27.12 -2.47
C SER A 37 0.40 -28.05 -2.48
N PRO A 38 -0.03 -28.56 -3.65
CA PRO A 38 -1.16 -29.50 -3.72
C PRO A 38 -1.01 -30.75 -2.84
N GLU A 39 0.21 -31.10 -2.48
CA GLU A 39 0.57 -32.28 -1.70
C GLU A 39 1.02 -31.94 -0.27
N SER A 40 1.05 -30.65 0.10
CA SER A 40 1.56 -30.23 1.40
C SER A 40 0.52 -30.40 2.51
N GLU A 41 0.94 -30.99 3.61
CA GLU A 41 0.17 -31.01 4.88
C GLU A 41 0.28 -29.67 5.65
N TYR A 42 1.14 -28.76 5.19
CA TYR A 42 1.39 -27.48 5.86
C TYR A 42 0.74 -26.33 5.10
N ASN A 43 -0.09 -25.58 5.81
CA ASN A 43 -0.66 -24.35 5.31
C ASN A 43 0.24 -23.14 5.58
N ALA A 44 0.12 -22.13 4.73
CA ALA A 44 0.64 -20.80 4.96
C ALA A 44 -0.43 -19.75 4.65
N TRP A 45 -0.18 -18.53 5.12
CA TRP A 45 -1.02 -17.38 4.85
C TRP A 45 -0.60 -16.71 3.55
N TYR A 46 -1.55 -16.50 2.66
CA TYR A 46 -1.37 -15.85 1.37
C TYR A 46 -2.26 -14.62 1.23
N TRP A 47 -1.77 -13.63 0.49
CA TRP A 47 -2.62 -12.60 -0.11
C TRP A 47 -3.27 -13.16 -1.37
N VAL A 48 -4.58 -13.00 -1.45
CA VAL A 48 -5.42 -13.55 -2.52
C VAL A 48 -6.24 -12.42 -3.11
N ASN A 49 -6.22 -12.29 -4.44
CA ASN A 49 -7.01 -11.27 -5.13
C ASN A 49 -8.51 -11.62 -5.22
N SER A 50 -9.32 -10.69 -5.72
CA SER A 50 -10.78 -10.86 -5.85
C SER A 50 -11.20 -12.07 -6.69
N SER A 51 -10.37 -12.48 -7.66
CA SER A 51 -10.59 -13.68 -8.48
C SER A 51 -10.22 -15.00 -7.79
N GLY A 52 -9.66 -14.94 -6.57
CA GLY A 52 -9.26 -16.12 -5.81
C GLY A 52 -7.85 -16.64 -6.13
N ASN A 53 -7.07 -15.91 -6.94
CA ASN A 53 -5.70 -16.27 -7.26
C ASN A 53 -4.75 -15.84 -6.14
N VAL A 54 -3.74 -16.68 -5.87
CA VAL A 54 -2.66 -16.36 -4.94
C VAL A 54 -1.75 -15.33 -5.58
N GLU A 55 -1.51 -14.23 -4.87
CA GLU A 55 -0.57 -13.19 -5.29
C GLU A 55 0.81 -13.47 -4.69
N VAL A 56 0.87 -13.55 -3.35
CA VAL A 56 2.14 -13.70 -2.64
C VAL A 56 1.90 -14.21 -1.22
N PRO A 57 2.82 -14.98 -0.60
CA PRO A 57 2.76 -15.26 0.82
C PRO A 57 2.74 -13.97 1.66
N VAL A 58 1.94 -13.91 2.72
CA VAL A 58 1.78 -12.70 3.55
C VAL A 58 3.11 -12.19 4.11
N ASN A 59 4.04 -13.09 4.43
CA ASN A 59 5.33 -12.73 4.99
C ASN A 59 6.30 -12.09 3.98
N PHE A 60 6.01 -12.20 2.68
CA PHE A 60 6.89 -11.78 1.60
C PHE A 60 6.56 -10.38 1.11
N PHE A 61 5.30 -9.95 1.19
CA PHE A 61 4.90 -8.58 0.89
C PHE A 61 5.26 -7.63 2.06
N LYS A 62 6.15 -6.67 1.81
CA LYS A 62 6.70 -5.70 2.78
C LYS A 62 6.80 -4.28 2.18
N PRO A 63 5.71 -3.73 1.61
CA PRO A 63 5.76 -2.48 0.86
C PRO A 63 6.17 -1.26 1.70
N THR A 64 6.07 -1.29 3.03
CA THR A 64 6.57 -0.20 3.88
C THR A 64 8.09 -0.20 4.08
N ARG A 65 8.78 -1.26 3.63
CA ARG A 65 10.22 -1.46 3.89
C ARG A 65 11.03 -1.85 2.66
N LEU A 66 10.42 -2.53 1.68
CA LEU A 66 11.07 -2.93 0.45
C LEU A 66 10.62 -2.01 -0.69
N LEU A 67 11.58 -1.43 -1.39
CA LEU A 67 11.31 -0.46 -2.45
C LEU A 67 10.57 -1.09 -3.64
N ASP A 68 10.92 -2.34 -4.00
CA ASP A 68 10.26 -3.04 -5.11
C ASP A 68 8.77 -3.27 -4.83
N ASP A 69 8.43 -3.74 -3.62
CA ASP A 69 7.04 -3.89 -3.20
C ASP A 69 6.31 -2.54 -3.16
N ALA A 70 6.98 -1.48 -2.74
CA ALA A 70 6.42 -0.13 -2.73
C ALA A 70 6.13 0.40 -4.14
N TRP A 71 6.96 0.05 -5.13
CA TRP A 71 6.68 0.39 -6.53
C TRP A 71 5.41 -0.29 -7.04
N SER A 72 5.22 -1.57 -6.73
CA SER A 72 3.98 -2.28 -7.08
C SER A 72 2.72 -1.62 -6.48
N VAL A 73 2.84 -0.95 -5.32
CA VAL A 73 1.75 -0.16 -4.73
C VAL A 73 1.40 1.06 -5.59
N LEU A 74 2.38 1.71 -6.21
CA LEU A 74 2.14 2.87 -7.06
C LEU A 74 1.68 2.50 -8.47
N GLU A 75 2.08 1.34 -8.97
CA GLU A 75 1.72 0.85 -10.31
C GLU A 75 0.21 0.65 -10.51
N VAL A 76 -0.59 0.62 -9.44
CA VAL A 76 -2.07 0.60 -9.56
C VAL A 76 -2.68 1.96 -9.90
N PHE A 77 -1.89 3.04 -9.84
CA PHE A 77 -2.34 4.40 -10.14
C PHE A 77 -1.76 4.87 -11.46
N TYR A 78 -2.56 5.65 -12.22
CA TYR A 78 -2.15 6.17 -13.52
C TYR A 78 -0.97 7.13 -13.43
N ALA A 79 -0.98 8.03 -12.45
CA ALA A 79 0.05 9.05 -12.28
C ALA A 79 0.47 9.20 -10.82
N TYR A 80 1.78 9.30 -10.60
CA TYR A 80 2.36 9.51 -9.27
C TYR A 80 3.66 10.32 -9.34
N ILE A 81 4.05 10.90 -8.19
CA ILE A 81 5.34 11.57 -7.99
C ILE A 81 5.98 10.98 -6.76
N VAL A 82 7.26 10.63 -6.84
CA VAL A 82 8.11 10.32 -5.70
C VAL A 82 9.35 11.20 -5.78
N LYS A 83 9.66 11.93 -4.71
CA LYS A 83 10.89 12.72 -4.63
C LYS A 83 11.45 12.72 -3.22
N ARG A 84 12.77 12.80 -3.12
CA ARG A 84 13.44 13.17 -1.88
C ARG A 84 13.20 14.66 -1.64
N ASN A 85 12.85 15.03 -0.41
CA ASN A 85 12.72 16.43 -0.04
C ASN A 85 13.89 16.76 0.90
N ASP A 86 14.74 17.72 0.53
CA ASP A 86 15.97 18.07 1.25
C ASP A 86 15.71 18.86 2.56
N GLY A 87 14.54 18.66 3.20
CA GLY A 87 14.10 19.30 4.44
C GLY A 87 13.58 18.31 5.50
N VAL A 88 12.76 18.78 6.45
CA VAL A 88 12.14 17.93 7.50
C VAL A 88 11.07 17.03 6.85
N ASN A 89 11.21 15.71 7.01
CA ASN A 89 10.53 14.61 6.30
C ASN A 89 11.13 14.27 4.93
N HIS A 90 11.95 13.21 4.92
CA HIS A 90 12.94 12.91 3.87
C HIS A 90 12.38 12.53 2.49
N TYR A 91 11.15 12.03 2.42
CA TYR A 91 10.51 11.64 1.15
C TYR A 91 9.09 12.17 1.05
N PHE A 92 8.74 12.59 -0.16
CA PHE A 92 7.40 12.99 -0.57
C PHE A 92 6.91 12.01 -1.64
N ALA A 93 5.68 11.53 -1.47
CA ALA A 93 4.96 10.81 -2.51
C ALA A 93 3.59 11.45 -2.74
N ALA A 94 3.11 11.41 -3.98
CA ALA A 94 1.79 11.89 -4.33
C ALA A 94 1.16 11.06 -5.44
N ILE A 95 -0.15 10.85 -5.34
CA ILE A 95 -0.99 10.27 -6.39
C ILE A 95 -1.69 11.40 -7.12
N LYS A 96 -1.78 11.29 -8.44
CA LYS A 96 -2.37 12.30 -9.31
C LYS A 96 -3.46 11.72 -10.21
N THR A 97 -4.37 12.60 -10.63
CA THR A 97 -5.25 12.33 -11.76
C THR A 97 -4.46 12.41 -13.07
N ASP A 98 -5.08 11.95 -14.14
CA ASP A 98 -4.54 11.94 -15.49
C ASP A 98 -4.24 13.37 -15.99
N GLU A 99 -5.00 14.36 -15.52
CA GLU A 99 -4.81 15.79 -15.77
C GLU A 99 -3.74 16.43 -14.87
N GLY A 100 -3.12 15.64 -13.99
CA GLY A 100 -2.01 16.05 -13.13
C GLY A 100 -2.42 16.72 -11.81
N ALA A 101 -3.71 16.72 -11.46
CA ALA A 101 -4.21 17.22 -10.18
C ALA A 101 -3.84 16.26 -9.04
N PHE A 102 -3.58 16.79 -7.84
CA PHE A 102 -3.26 15.96 -6.69
C PHE A 102 -4.50 15.27 -6.12
N VAL A 103 -4.50 13.94 -6.09
CA VAL A 103 -5.51 13.12 -5.39
C VAL A 103 -5.09 12.97 -3.94
N SER A 104 -3.83 12.63 -3.71
CA SER A 104 -3.28 12.49 -2.38
C SER A 104 -1.80 12.86 -2.36
N GLN A 105 -1.30 13.12 -1.17
CA GLN A 105 0.12 13.28 -0.91
C GLN A 105 0.48 12.77 0.48
N ALA A 106 1.71 12.32 0.69
CA ALA A 106 2.20 11.90 1.98
C ALA A 106 3.70 12.18 2.10
N TYR A 107 4.15 12.24 3.35
CA TYR A 107 5.55 12.38 3.70
C TYR A 107 5.96 11.18 4.55
N GLY A 108 7.23 10.79 4.46
CA GLY A 108 7.80 9.72 5.27
C GLY A 108 9.30 9.88 5.43
N GLU A 109 9.86 9.21 6.44
CA GLU A 109 11.31 9.14 6.64
C GLU A 109 11.99 8.25 5.59
N ALA A 110 11.26 7.27 5.06
CA ALA A 110 11.68 6.40 3.97
C ALA A 110 10.73 6.51 2.77
N ALA A 111 11.26 6.35 1.56
CA ALA A 111 10.46 6.36 0.34
C ALA A 111 9.30 5.34 0.37
N PRO A 112 9.52 4.06 0.75
CA PRO A 112 8.45 3.06 0.77
C PRO A 112 7.25 3.46 1.65
N GLU A 113 7.50 4.07 2.80
CA GLU A 113 6.43 4.54 3.69
C GLU A 113 5.63 5.69 3.09
N ALA A 114 6.31 6.68 2.50
CA ALA A 114 5.64 7.80 1.85
C ALA A 114 4.75 7.31 0.69
N MET A 115 5.28 6.38 -0.12
CA MET A 115 4.56 5.76 -1.25
C MET A 115 3.29 5.05 -0.77
N CYS A 116 3.41 4.17 0.22
CA CYS A 116 2.28 3.42 0.77
C CYS A 116 1.21 4.32 1.40
N LEU A 117 1.62 5.32 2.18
CA LEU A 117 0.68 6.22 2.83
C LEU A 117 -0.07 7.09 1.80
N ALA A 118 0.61 7.58 0.76
CA ALA A 118 -0.06 8.31 -0.32
C ALA A 118 -1.11 7.43 -1.03
N ALA A 119 -0.76 6.17 -1.31
CA ALA A 119 -1.66 5.20 -1.95
C ALA A 119 -2.91 4.88 -1.10
N ILE A 120 -2.74 4.60 0.20
CA ILE A 120 -3.86 4.35 1.11
C ILE A 120 -4.75 5.58 1.22
N ILE A 121 -4.17 6.77 1.34
CA ILE A 121 -4.96 8.01 1.40
C ILE A 121 -5.80 8.12 0.12
N ALA A 122 -5.20 7.96 -1.06
CA ALA A 122 -5.93 8.02 -2.32
C ALA A 122 -7.13 7.07 -2.32
N ARG A 123 -6.92 5.79 -2.00
CA ARG A 123 -7.97 4.76 -2.02
C ARG A 123 -9.08 4.94 -0.99
N LEU A 124 -8.75 5.41 0.22
CA LEU A 124 -9.72 5.50 1.32
C LEU A 124 -10.38 6.88 1.46
N THR A 125 -9.89 7.87 0.70
CA THR A 125 -10.52 9.18 0.53
C THR A 125 -11.15 9.37 -0.84
N GLU A 126 -11.28 8.32 -1.66
CA GLU A 126 -12.07 8.30 -2.91
C GLU A 126 -13.59 8.52 -2.62
N GLU A 127 -13.94 9.69 -2.09
CA GLU A 127 -15.05 10.46 -2.65
C GLU A 127 -14.42 11.30 -3.77
N VAL A 128 -15.02 11.31 -4.96
CA VAL A 128 -14.60 12.02 -6.19
C VAL A 128 -13.69 11.21 -7.14
N ALA A 129 -14.24 10.18 -7.79
CA ALA A 129 -14.06 9.90 -9.24
C ALA A 129 -14.77 8.57 -9.60
N ALA A 130 -16.07 8.65 -9.87
CA ALA A 130 -16.81 7.70 -10.71
C ALA A 130 -17.58 8.52 -11.74
#